data_AF-A0A4Y5RDL2-F1
#
_entry.id   AF-A0A4Y5RDL2-F1
#
_cell.length_a   1.000
_cell.length_b   1.000
_cell.length_c   1.000
_cell.angle_alpha   90.00
_cell.angle_beta   90.00
_cell.angle_gamma   90.00
#
_symmetry.space_group_name_H-M   'P 1'
#
loop_
_entity.id
_entity.type
_entity.pdbx_description
1 polymer ?
#
loop_
_entity_poly.entity_id
_entity_poly.type
_entity_poly.pdbx_seq_one_letter_code
_entity_poly.pdbx_strand_id
1 'polypeptide(L)'
;LYKKYFDCLHGDGPCTPDGKELKDAVPDALNTKCAKCSEKQKAGIEKVLRFALKEKPDDYAKLEKMYDPKGTYRKMYEDEASKRGIQLPAKA
;
A
#
# COMPACT_ATOMS: atom_id res chain seq x y z
N LEU A 1 13.96 -4.50 8.69
CA LEU A 1 12.85 -3.61 9.08
C LEU A 1 11.60 -3.85 8.24
N TYR A 2 11.68 -3.76 6.90
CA TYR A 2 10.58 -4.01 5.96
C TYR A 2 9.73 -5.24 6.31
N LYS A 3 10.36 -6.43 6.47
CA LYS A 3 9.65 -7.69 6.74
C LYS A 3 8.71 -7.61 7.95
N LYS A 4 9.09 -6.92 9.03
CA LYS A 4 8.22 -6.76 10.21
C LYS A 4 6.96 -5.94 9.90
N TYR A 5 7.09 -4.88 9.09
CA TYR A 5 5.94 -4.09 8.64
C TYR A 5 5.08 -4.88 7.66
N PHE A 6 5.71 -5.61 6.74
CA PHE A 6 5.01 -6.47 5.80
C PHE A 6 4.21 -7.56 6.52
N ASP A 7 4.84 -8.34 7.40
CA ASP A 7 4.20 -9.41 8.17
C ASP A 7 3.05 -8.86 9.03
N CYS A 8 3.22 -7.66 9.61
CA CYS A 8 2.15 -6.95 10.33
C CYS A 8 0.95 -6.61 9.42
N LEU A 9 1.22 -5.98 8.27
CA LEU A 9 0.20 -5.58 7.30
C LEU A 9 -0.50 -6.80 6.69
N HIS A 10 0.21 -7.88 6.47
CA HIS A 10 -0.32 -9.15 5.97
C HIS A 10 -0.98 -9.99 7.07
N GLY A 11 -0.74 -9.69 8.34
CA GLY A 11 -1.32 -10.42 9.47
C GLY A 11 -0.58 -11.71 9.86
N ASP A 12 0.62 -11.95 9.32
CA ASP A 12 1.47 -13.10 9.62
C ASP A 12 2.42 -12.88 10.81
N GLY A 13 2.43 -11.68 11.42
CA GLY A 13 3.38 -11.38 12.48
C GLY A 13 3.00 -10.23 13.40
N PRO A 14 3.78 -10.02 14.46
CA PRO A 14 3.55 -8.97 15.43
C PRO A 14 3.77 -7.58 14.82
N CYS A 15 2.83 -6.67 15.08
CA CYS A 15 2.92 -5.27 14.68
C CYS A 15 3.66 -4.43 15.72
N THR A 16 4.51 -3.51 15.26
CA THR A 16 4.92 -2.36 16.08
C THR A 16 3.75 -1.38 16.20
N PRO A 17 3.77 -0.43 17.16
CA PRO A 17 2.75 0.61 17.27
C PRO A 17 2.53 1.34 15.93
N ASP A 18 3.60 1.80 15.29
CA ASP A 18 3.54 2.44 13.96
C ASP A 18 2.98 1.51 12.87
N GLY A 19 3.34 0.23 12.91
CA GLY A 19 2.85 -0.75 11.93
C GLY A 19 1.35 -1.01 12.08
N LYS A 20 0.85 -1.00 13.32
CA LYS A 20 -0.57 -1.13 13.61
C LYS A 20 -1.35 0.10 13.16
N GLU A 21 -0.85 1.30 13.46
CA GLU A 21 -1.46 2.54 12.97
C GLU A 21 -1.51 2.58 11.43
N LEU A 22 -0.43 2.17 10.76
CA LEU A 22 -0.42 2.06 9.30
C LEU A 22 -1.46 1.05 8.81
N LYS A 23 -1.53 -0.14 9.40
CA LYS A 23 -2.49 -1.19 9.05
C LYS A 23 -3.94 -0.72 9.16
N ASP A 24 -4.26 -0.02 10.24
CA ASP A 24 -5.61 0.50 10.48
C ASP A 24 -5.94 1.68 9.54
N ALA A 25 -4.94 2.48 9.15
CA ALA A 25 -5.12 3.63 8.26
C ALA A 25 -5.19 3.26 6.77
N VAL A 26 -4.54 2.18 6.32
CA VAL A 26 -4.51 1.75 4.91
C VAL A 26 -5.90 1.62 4.28
N PRO A 27 -6.89 0.93 4.87
CA PRO A 27 -8.21 0.80 4.25
C PRO A 27 -8.97 2.13 4.14
N ASP A 28 -8.90 3.01 5.15
CA ASP A 28 -9.49 4.35 5.08
C ASP A 28 -8.78 5.21 4.03
N ALA A 29 -7.45 5.15 3.97
CA ALA A 29 -6.65 5.84 2.98
C ALA A 29 -7.02 5.39 1.56
N LEU A 30 -7.11 4.09 1.30
CA LEU A 30 -7.49 3.56 -0.01
C LEU A 30 -8.91 4.00 -0.42
N ASN A 31 -9.86 4.00 0.52
CA ASN A 31 -11.24 4.40 0.26
C ASN A 31 -11.40 5.91 0.01
N THR A 32 -10.65 6.73 0.74
CA THR A 32 -10.78 8.20 0.71
C THR A 32 -9.75 8.90 -0.18
N LYS A 33 -8.97 8.17 -0.95
CA LYS A 33 -7.82 8.73 -1.70
C LYS A 33 -6.79 9.41 -0.79
N CYS A 34 -6.56 8.87 0.40
CA CYS A 34 -5.68 9.41 1.43
C CYS A 34 -6.07 10.86 1.81
N ALA A 35 -7.37 11.19 1.83
CA ALA A 35 -7.83 12.56 2.11
C ALA A 35 -7.36 13.10 3.47
N LYS A 36 -7.18 12.21 4.46
CA LYS A 36 -6.69 12.54 5.81
C LYS A 36 -5.16 12.44 5.94
N CYS A 37 -4.45 12.00 4.91
CA CYS A 37 -3.01 11.83 4.96
C CYS A 37 -2.30 13.17 4.79
N SER A 38 -1.32 13.44 5.65
CA SER A 38 -0.39 14.55 5.47
C SER A 38 0.47 14.36 4.21
N GLU A 39 0.99 15.44 3.64
CA GLU A 39 1.89 15.39 2.48
C GLU A 39 3.12 14.50 2.73
N LYS A 40 3.63 14.50 3.97
CA LYS A 40 4.73 13.59 4.39
C LYS A 40 4.31 12.13 4.31
N GLN A 41 3.10 11.78 4.76
CA GLN A 41 2.58 10.41 4.67
C GLN A 41 2.39 10.01 3.21
N LYS A 42 1.81 10.88 2.37
CA LYS A 42 1.64 10.60 0.93
C LYS A 42 2.97 10.32 0.25
N ALA A 43 3.98 11.18 0.47
CA ALA A 43 5.32 10.99 -0.09
C ALA A 43 6.00 9.71 0.43
N GLY A 44 5.82 9.38 1.71
CA GLY A 44 6.33 8.16 2.32
C GLY A 44 5.69 6.90 1.72
N ILE A 45 4.36 6.89 1.63
CA ILE A 45 3.58 5.81 1.03
C ILE A 45 4.01 5.61 -0.42
N GLU A 46 4.15 6.68 -1.19
CA GLU A 46 4.60 6.62 -2.58
C GLU A 46 5.97 5.92 -2.71
N LYS A 47 6.93 6.32 -1.87
CA LYS A 47 8.28 5.73 -1.86
C LYS A 47 8.25 4.25 -1.53
N VAL A 48 7.45 3.86 -0.53
CA VAL A 48 7.28 2.46 -0.13
C VAL A 48 6.59 1.66 -1.23
N LEU A 49 5.56 2.21 -1.87
CA LEU A 49 4.88 1.59 -3.01
C LEU A 49 5.85 1.34 -4.16
N ARG A 50 6.60 2.36 -4.59
CA ARG A 50 7.62 2.19 -5.65
C ARG A 50 8.61 1.09 -5.34
N PHE A 51 9.10 1.06 -4.09
CA PHE A 51 10.02 0.01 -3.65
C PHE A 51 9.37 -1.37 -3.67
N ALA A 52 8.14 -1.50 -3.14
CA ALA A 52 7.42 -2.76 -3.13
C ALA A 52 7.13 -3.26 -4.55
N LEU A 53 6.67 -2.40 -5.46
CA LEU A 53 6.36 -2.77 -6.84
C LEU A 53 7.59 -3.22 -7.63
N LYS A 54 8.74 -2.57 -7.39
CA LYS A 54 9.99 -2.85 -8.10
C LYS A 54 10.75 -4.04 -7.54
N GLU A 55 10.89 -4.10 -6.21
CA GLU A 55 11.77 -5.06 -5.53
C GLU A 55 11.01 -6.25 -4.94
N LYS A 56 9.70 -6.10 -4.70
CA LYS A 56 8.85 -7.06 -3.97
C LYS A 56 7.43 -7.18 -4.57
N PRO A 57 7.28 -7.45 -5.88
CA PRO A 57 5.97 -7.50 -6.53
C PRO A 57 5.04 -8.57 -5.95
N ASP A 58 5.57 -9.73 -5.53
CA ASP A 58 4.80 -10.79 -4.86
C ASP A 58 4.18 -10.35 -3.53
N ASP A 59 4.94 -9.60 -2.74
CA ASP A 59 4.49 -9.07 -1.45
C ASP A 59 3.40 -8.01 -1.68
N TYR A 60 3.58 -7.15 -2.68
CA TYR A 60 2.54 -6.21 -3.08
C TYR A 60 1.25 -6.93 -3.49
N ALA A 61 1.33 -7.97 -4.32
CA ALA A 61 0.15 -8.72 -4.76
C ALA A 61 -0.62 -9.35 -3.59
N LYS A 62 0.08 -9.85 -2.58
CA LYS A 62 -0.55 -10.38 -1.35
C LYS A 62 -1.30 -9.30 -0.58
N LEU A 63 -0.69 -8.13 -0.38
CA LEU A 63 -1.34 -7.01 0.30
C LEU A 63 -2.51 -6.49 -0.52
N GLU A 64 -2.36 -6.32 -1.83
CA GLU A 64 -3.44 -5.89 -2.72
C GLU A 64 -4.64 -6.84 -2.63
N LYS A 65 -4.42 -8.15 -2.60
CA LYS A 65 -5.51 -9.13 -2.42
C LYS A 65 -6.21 -9.02 -1.08
N MET A 66 -5.50 -8.65 -0.01
CA MET A 66 -6.06 -8.48 1.33
C MET A 66 -6.85 -7.17 1.47
N TYR A 67 -6.30 -6.05 1.00
CA TYR A 67 -6.89 -4.71 1.17
C TYR A 67 -7.81 -4.30 0.01
N ASP A 68 -7.58 -4.80 -1.21
CA ASP A 68 -8.35 -4.52 -2.42
C ASP A 68 -8.65 -5.79 -3.25
N PRO A 69 -9.37 -6.79 -2.68
CA PRO A 69 -9.70 -8.02 -3.40
C PRO A 69 -10.47 -7.76 -4.70
N LYS A 70 -11.27 -6.68 -4.75
CA LYS A 70 -12.06 -6.29 -5.92
C LYS A 70 -11.24 -5.50 -6.97
N GLY A 71 -10.07 -4.98 -6.64
CA GLY A 71 -9.29 -4.12 -7.53
C GLY A 71 -9.92 -2.74 -7.75
N THR A 72 -10.81 -2.32 -6.86
CA THR A 72 -11.54 -1.05 -6.98
C THR A 72 -10.60 0.12 -6.73
N TYR A 73 -9.80 0.04 -5.66
CA TYR A 73 -8.86 1.10 -5.32
C TYR A 73 -7.71 1.17 -6.31
N ARG A 74 -7.21 0.01 -6.76
CA ARG A 74 -6.19 -0.06 -7.82
C ARG A 74 -6.59 0.78 -9.04
N LYS A 75 -7.82 0.61 -9.55
CA LYS A 75 -8.34 1.41 -10.67
C LYS A 75 -8.45 2.90 -10.32
N MET A 76 -8.88 3.23 -9.10
CA MET A 76 -9.00 4.62 -8.66
C MET A 76 -7.65 5.34 -8.58
N TYR A 77 -6.58 4.62 -8.22
CA TYR A 77 -5.23 5.15 -8.10
C TYR A 77 -4.39 4.98 -9.37
N GLU A 78 -4.84 4.22 -10.36
CA GLU A 78 -4.09 3.96 -11.61
C GLU A 78 -3.70 5.25 -12.34
N ASP A 79 -4.63 6.22 -12.43
CA ASP A 79 -4.37 7.53 -13.03
C ASP A 79 -3.32 8.32 -12.24
N GLU A 80 -3.41 8.33 -10.91
CA GLU A 80 -2.45 9.05 -10.06
C GLU A 80 -1.07 8.37 -10.07
N ALA A 81 -1.05 7.04 -10.01
CA ALA A 81 0.16 6.23 -10.14
C ALA A 81 0.83 6.51 -11.49
N SER A 82 0.07 6.53 -12.58
CA SER A 82 0.58 6.82 -13.93
C SER A 82 1.14 8.24 -14.04
N LYS A 83 0.44 9.24 -13.50
CA LYS A 83 0.92 10.64 -13.45
C LYS A 83 2.24 10.77 -12.67
N ARG A 84 2.43 9.95 -11.65
CA ARG A 84 3.66 9.89 -10.85
C ARG A 84 4.71 8.94 -11.46
N GLY A 85 4.44 8.25 -12.57
CA GLY A 85 5.37 7.29 -13.16
C GLY A 85 5.56 6.02 -12.32
N ILE A 86 4.51 5.58 -11.62
CA ILE A 86 4.46 4.34 -10.85
C ILE A 86 3.70 3.32 -11.71
N GLN A 87 4.38 2.24 -12.09
CA GLN A 87 3.76 1.17 -12.88
C GLN A 87 3.18 0.11 -11.93
N LEU A 88 1.85 -0.02 -11.90
CA LEU A 88 1.17 -1.06 -11.13
C LEU A 88 1.24 -2.40 -11.89
N PRO A 89 1.82 -3.47 -11.30
CA PRO A 89 2.00 -4.77 -11.96
C PRO A 89 0.65 -5.43 -12.15
N ALA A 90 0.39 -6.02 -13.33
CA ALA A 90 -0.92 -6.58 -13.67
C ALA A 90 -1.48 -7.46 -12.54
N LYS A 91 -2.77 -7.26 -12.21
CA LYS A 91 -3.46 -8.08 -11.21
C LYS A 91 -3.40 -9.54 -11.69
N ALA A 92 -2.73 -10.39 -10.90
CA ALA A 92 -2.61 -11.82 -11.16
C ALA A 92 -3.94 -12.56 -10.98
#